data_AF-A0A814Q2A5-F1
#
_entry.id   AF-A0A814Q2A5-F1
#
_cell.length_a   1.000
_cell.length_b   1.000
_cell.length_c   1.000
_cell.angle_alpha   90.00
_cell.angle_beta   90.00
_cell.angle_gamma   90.00
#
_symmetry.space_group_name_H-M   'P 1'
#
loop_
_entity.id
_entity.type
_entity.pdbx_description
1 polymer ?
#
loop_
_entity_poly.entity_id
_entity_poly.type
_entity_poly.pdbx_seq_one_letter_code
_entity_poly.pdbx_strand_id
1 'polypeptide(L)'
;MYPSTHSYEAYRQAAVKFEEACKSAIPHYLNKFATDLNSSSKKWWSFMKHTIDKHRSSSIPPLLDTNTDLLVSEPLDKAELLNHYFAKVCTSSQNNPTFPMLAPPRVVMSQFHIYDTEVFELLSNLDAAKCCSPGIINRMLLEAAPSITSILAAVFNESLNTGIFPES
;
A
#
# COMPACT_ATOMS: atom_id res chain seq x y z
N MET A 1 -42.16 -29.71 -32.26
CA MET A 1 -41.02 -30.33 -32.96
C MET A 1 -40.04 -30.79 -31.89
N TYR A 2 -40.03 -32.08 -31.57
CA TYR A 2 -39.18 -32.63 -30.50
C TYR A 2 -37.71 -32.62 -30.95
N PRO A 3 -36.74 -32.30 -30.07
CA PRO A 3 -35.33 -32.40 -30.42
C PRO A 3 -35.01 -33.86 -30.78
N SER A 4 -34.25 -34.05 -31.87
CA SER A 4 -33.80 -35.37 -32.29
C SER A 4 -32.98 -36.02 -31.17
N THR A 5 -33.11 -37.34 -31.00
CA THR A 5 -32.38 -38.14 -30.00
C THR A 5 -30.87 -37.88 -30.01
N HIS A 6 -30.30 -37.64 -31.18
CA HIS A 6 -28.89 -37.29 -31.36
C HIS A 6 -28.50 -35.94 -30.70
N SER A 7 -29.40 -34.95 -30.68
CA SER A 7 -29.15 -33.65 -30.04
C SER A 7 -29.18 -33.76 -28.52
N TYR A 8 -30.07 -34.60 -27.98
CA TYR A 8 -30.18 -34.83 -26.54
C TYR A 8 -28.99 -35.62 -25.98
N GLU A 9 -28.52 -36.65 -26.68
CA GLU A 9 -27.35 -37.42 -26.28
C GLU A 9 -26.07 -36.58 -26.28
N ALA A 10 -25.89 -35.72 -27.28
CA ALA A 10 -24.76 -34.80 -27.34
C ALA A 10 -24.76 -33.79 -26.17
N TYR A 11 -25.94 -33.23 -25.85
CA TYR A 11 -26.09 -32.35 -24.69
C TYR A 11 -25.77 -33.08 -23.37
N ARG A 12 -26.29 -34.30 -23.19
CA ARG A 12 -26.03 -35.12 -22.00
C ARG A 12 -24.54 -35.43 -21.85
N GLN A 13 -23.86 -35.79 -22.94
CA GLN A 13 -22.40 -36.02 -22.91
C GLN A 13 -21.62 -34.76 -22.56
N ALA A 14 -22.02 -33.59 -23.07
CA ALA A 14 -21.39 -32.32 -22.72
C ALA A 14 -21.61 -31.96 -21.25
N ALA A 15 -22.82 -32.17 -20.71
CA ALA A 15 -23.14 -31.92 -19.31
C ALA A 15 -22.34 -32.82 -18.36
N VAL A 16 -22.21 -34.11 -18.67
CA VAL A 16 -21.39 -35.05 -17.88
C VAL A 16 -19.92 -34.63 -17.89
N LYS A 17 -19.36 -34.30 -19.06
CA LYS A 17 -17.98 -33.81 -19.17
C LYS A 17 -17.75 -32.52 -18.39
N PHE A 18 -18.73 -31.61 -18.40
CA PHE A 18 -18.68 -30.39 -17.62
C PHE A 18 -18.70 -30.69 -16.11
N GLU A 19 -19.57 -31.59 -15.67
CA GLU A 19 -19.66 -31.99 -14.26
C GLU A 19 -18.37 -32.69 -13.79
N GLU A 20 -17.81 -33.58 -14.60
CA GLU A 20 -16.52 -34.22 -14.35
C GLU A 20 -15.37 -33.21 -14.31
N ALA A 21 -15.37 -32.22 -15.21
CA ALA A 21 -14.39 -31.13 -15.22
C ALA A 21 -14.50 -30.28 -13.94
N CYS A 22 -15.72 -29.94 -13.50
CA CYS A 22 -15.95 -29.21 -12.26
C CYS A 22 -15.50 -30.01 -11.03
N LYS A 23 -15.81 -31.31 -10.99
CA LYS A 23 -15.39 -32.21 -9.88
C LYS A 23 -13.88 -32.41 -9.83
N SER A 24 -13.20 -32.44 -10.96
CA SER A 24 -11.75 -32.63 -11.05
C SER A 24 -10.94 -31.33 -10.92
N ALA A 25 -11.55 -30.16 -11.18
CA ALA A 25 -10.87 -28.87 -11.13
C ALA A 25 -10.36 -28.49 -9.73
N ILE A 26 -11.16 -28.70 -8.68
CA ILE A 26 -10.78 -28.36 -7.29
C ILE A 26 -9.63 -29.25 -6.80
N PRO A 27 -9.70 -30.59 -6.89
CA PRO A 27 -8.59 -31.46 -6.49
C PRO A 27 -7.30 -31.17 -7.28
N HIS A 28 -7.41 -30.94 -8.59
CA HIS A 28 -6.26 -30.63 -9.43
C HIS A 28 -5.61 -29.29 -9.04
N TYR A 29 -6.43 -28.25 -8.77
CA TYR A 29 -5.95 -26.97 -8.27
C TYR A 29 -5.25 -27.12 -6.91
N LEU A 30 -5.84 -27.86 -5.97
CA LEU A 30 -5.27 -28.05 -4.64
C LEU A 30 -3.96 -28.84 -4.67
N ASN A 31 -3.86 -29.88 -5.50
CA ASN A 31 -2.61 -30.64 -5.68
C ASN A 31 -1.51 -29.76 -6.29
N LYS A 32 -1.82 -28.99 -7.34
CA LYS A 32 -0.87 -28.04 -7.93
C LYS A 32 -0.45 -26.95 -6.93
N PHE A 33 -1.38 -26.50 -6.11
CA PHE A 33 -1.11 -25.53 -5.06
C PHE A 33 -0.21 -26.11 -3.95
N ALA A 34 -0.45 -27.36 -3.53
CA ALA A 34 0.38 -28.08 -2.57
C ALA A 34 1.81 -28.30 -3.07
N THR A 35 2.01 -28.56 -4.36
CA THR A 35 3.36 -28.65 -4.95
C THR A 35 4.06 -27.29 -5.02
N ASP A 36 3.32 -26.21 -5.31
CA ASP A 36 3.83 -24.83 -5.39
C ASP A 36 4.14 -24.22 -4.00
N LEU A 37 3.60 -24.80 -2.93
CA LEU A 37 3.79 -24.34 -1.57
C LEU A 37 5.21 -24.57 -1.05
N ASN A 38 5.85 -25.66 -1.46
CA ASN A 38 7.24 -25.96 -1.11
C ASN A 38 8.25 -25.00 -1.75
N SER A 39 7.84 -24.22 -2.76
CA SER A 39 8.73 -23.33 -3.52
C SER A 39 8.49 -21.83 -3.30
N SER A 40 7.34 -21.40 -2.74
CA SER A 40 7.05 -19.97 -2.58
C SER A 40 6.14 -19.60 -1.40
N SER A 41 6.73 -19.11 -0.32
CA SER A 41 6.02 -18.63 0.88
C SER A 41 4.98 -17.54 0.58
N LYS A 42 5.19 -16.71 -0.45
CA LYS A 42 4.24 -15.66 -0.86
C LYS A 42 2.89 -16.20 -1.33
N LYS A 43 2.86 -17.30 -2.08
CA LYS A 43 1.61 -17.90 -2.57
C LYS A 43 0.80 -18.49 -1.41
N TRP A 44 1.48 -19.11 -0.44
CA TRP A 44 0.86 -19.56 0.81
C TRP A 44 0.17 -18.42 1.54
N TRP A 45 0.90 -17.35 1.82
CA TRP A 45 0.37 -16.21 2.56
C TRP A 45 -0.76 -15.52 1.80
N SER A 46 -0.71 -15.47 0.47
CA SER A 46 -1.82 -14.94 -0.34
C SER A 46 -3.08 -15.80 -0.25
N PHE A 47 -2.95 -17.12 -0.33
CA PHE A 47 -4.07 -18.06 -0.17
C PHE A 47 -4.65 -18.01 1.24
N MET A 48 -3.79 -18.08 2.25
CA MET A 48 -4.19 -17.98 3.67
C MET A 48 -4.89 -16.67 3.96
N LYS A 49 -4.44 -15.54 3.37
CA LYS A 49 -5.18 -14.28 3.44
C LYS A 49 -6.56 -14.44 2.81
N HIS A 50 -6.70 -14.92 1.57
CA HIS A 50 -8.02 -15.07 0.97
C HIS A 50 -8.97 -16.05 1.69
N THR A 51 -8.46 -17.06 2.39
CA THR A 51 -9.29 -18.00 3.14
C THR A 51 -9.64 -17.50 4.54
N ILE A 52 -8.71 -16.84 5.24
CA ILE A 52 -8.94 -16.31 6.60
C ILE A 52 -9.64 -14.94 6.57
N ASP A 53 -9.27 -14.07 5.63
CA ASP A 53 -9.73 -12.67 5.55
C ASP A 53 -11.19 -12.56 5.06
N LYS A 54 -11.76 -13.63 4.49
CA LYS A 54 -13.22 -13.73 4.24
C LYS A 54 -14.07 -13.56 5.50
N HIS A 55 -13.48 -13.75 6.69
CA HIS A 55 -14.17 -13.63 7.98
C HIS A 55 -13.74 -12.44 8.83
N ARG A 56 -12.79 -11.61 8.37
CA ARG A 56 -12.48 -10.33 9.04
C ARG A 56 -13.30 -9.23 8.40
N SER A 57 -14.38 -8.82 9.06
CA SER A 57 -14.85 -7.45 8.87
C SER A 57 -13.69 -6.54 9.27
N SER A 58 -13.12 -5.78 8.34
CA SER A 58 -12.04 -4.81 8.57
C SER A 58 -12.47 -3.60 9.41
N SER A 59 -13.62 -3.70 10.07
CA SER A 59 -14.16 -2.64 10.90
C SER A 59 -13.38 -2.57 12.21
N ILE A 60 -12.94 -1.35 12.54
CA ILE A 60 -12.41 -1.01 13.86
C ILE A 60 -13.44 -1.50 14.90
N PRO A 61 -13.03 -2.23 15.94
CA PRO A 61 -13.96 -2.67 16.98
C PRO A 61 -14.66 -1.47 17.64
N PRO A 62 -15.80 -1.66 18.33
CA PRO A 62 -16.43 -0.59 19.09
C PRO A 62 -15.42 0.11 20.01
N LEU A 63 -15.42 1.44 20.01
CA LEU A 63 -14.53 2.26 20.82
C LEU A 63 -15.24 2.66 22.10
N LEU A 64 -14.53 2.72 23.23
CA LEU A 64 -15.08 3.26 24.47
C LEU A 64 -14.86 4.77 24.49
N ASP A 65 -15.93 5.56 24.57
CA ASP A 65 -15.82 7.00 24.85
C ASP A 65 -15.60 7.21 26.35
N THR A 66 -14.41 7.67 26.71
CA THR A 66 -14.01 7.92 28.11
C THR A 66 -14.83 9.01 28.80
N ASN A 67 -15.57 9.85 28.06
CA ASN A 67 -16.38 10.92 28.65
C ASN A 67 -17.79 10.46 28.98
N THR A 68 -18.36 9.56 28.19
CA THR A 68 -19.74 9.06 28.34
C THR A 68 -19.81 7.64 28.87
N ASP A 69 -18.68 6.91 28.89
CA ASP A 69 -18.55 5.50 29.26
C ASP A 69 -19.40 4.56 28.38
N LEU A 70 -19.68 4.98 27.13
CA LEU A 70 -20.47 4.25 26.15
C LEU A 70 -19.59 3.66 25.04
N LEU A 71 -20.05 2.51 24.52
CA LEU A 71 -19.42 1.86 23.36
C LEU A 71 -19.96 2.45 22.05
N VAL A 72 -19.05 3.09 21.30
CA VAL A 72 -19.29 3.69 20.00
C VAL A 72 -19.00 2.68 18.90
N SER A 73 -20.06 2.24 18.20
CA SER A 73 -19.95 1.24 17.12
C SER A 73 -20.05 1.83 15.72
N GLU A 74 -20.70 2.98 15.58
CA GLU A 74 -20.93 3.64 14.28
C GLU A 74 -19.63 4.24 13.71
N PRO A 75 -19.34 4.08 12.40
CA PRO A 75 -18.07 4.53 11.81
C PRO A 75 -17.82 6.04 11.90
N LEU A 76 -18.87 6.87 11.74
CA LEU A 76 -18.75 8.32 11.82
C LEU A 76 -18.37 8.75 13.23
N ASP A 77 -19.12 8.28 14.22
CA ASP A 77 -18.89 8.57 15.62
C ASP A 77 -17.49 8.10 16.09
N LYS A 78 -17.00 6.96 15.58
CA LYS A 78 -15.62 6.50 15.82
C LYS A 78 -14.60 7.49 15.27
N ALA A 79 -14.81 7.99 14.06
CA ALA A 79 -13.89 8.95 13.43
C ALA A 79 -13.86 10.27 14.22
N GLU A 80 -15.01 10.76 14.65
CA GLU A 80 -15.12 11.97 15.48
C GLU A 80 -14.46 11.79 16.84
N LEU A 81 -14.72 10.66 17.52
CA LEU A 81 -14.09 10.34 18.81
C LEU A 81 -12.56 10.30 18.71
N LEU A 82 -12.03 9.64 17.69
CA LEU A 82 -10.58 9.58 17.44
C LEU A 82 -10.02 10.98 17.14
N ASN A 83 -10.69 11.76 16.29
CA ASN A 83 -10.27 13.12 15.95
C ASN A 83 -10.18 14.00 17.21
N HIS A 84 -11.21 13.99 18.05
CA HIS A 84 -11.21 14.74 19.30
C HIS A 84 -10.10 14.28 20.26
N TYR A 85 -9.90 12.98 20.39
CA TYR A 85 -8.83 12.43 21.23
C TYR A 85 -7.45 12.91 20.76
N PHE A 86 -7.13 12.75 19.47
CA PHE A 86 -5.83 13.14 18.94
C PHE A 86 -5.64 14.66 18.95
N ALA A 87 -6.67 15.44 18.61
CA ALA A 87 -6.61 16.89 18.71
C ALA A 87 -6.29 17.34 20.14
N LYS A 88 -6.91 16.72 21.15
CA LYS A 88 -6.64 17.00 22.57
C LYS A 88 -5.22 16.64 22.96
N VAL A 89 -4.73 15.44 22.59
CA VAL A 89 -3.36 15.01 22.92
C VAL A 89 -2.32 15.92 22.26
N CYS A 90 -2.54 16.31 21.00
CA CYS A 90 -1.64 17.21 20.27
C CYS A 90 -1.69 18.66 20.81
N THR A 91 -2.83 19.14 21.30
CA THR A 91 -2.97 20.50 21.85
C THR A 91 -2.60 20.62 23.32
N SER A 92 -2.63 19.52 24.09
CA SER A 92 -2.26 19.52 25.51
C SER A 92 -0.76 19.78 25.78
N SER A 93 0.05 19.91 24.73
CA SER A 93 1.46 20.30 24.79
C SER A 93 1.69 21.83 24.87
N GLN A 94 0.68 22.62 25.29
CA GLN A 94 0.83 24.07 25.55
C GLN A 94 1.74 24.39 26.75
N ASN A 95 2.18 23.38 27.51
CA ASN A 95 3.43 23.54 28.26
C ASN A 95 4.52 23.60 27.21
N ASN A 96 4.92 24.80 26.78
CA ASN A 96 6.13 25.05 25.97
C ASN A 96 7.12 23.93 26.26
N PRO A 97 7.23 22.89 25.42
CA PRO A 97 8.15 21.83 25.72
C PRO A 97 9.47 22.55 25.76
N THR A 98 10.08 22.62 26.95
CA THR A 98 11.42 23.13 27.09
C THR A 98 12.23 22.10 26.34
N PHE A 99 12.41 22.35 25.05
CA PHE A 99 13.28 21.53 24.22
C PHE A 99 14.57 21.47 25.02
N PRO A 100 15.07 20.27 25.35
CA PRO A 100 16.38 20.19 25.97
C PRO A 100 17.28 20.99 25.06
N MET A 101 17.96 22.00 25.62
CA MET A 101 18.88 22.83 24.85
C MET A 101 19.93 21.87 24.30
N LEU A 102 19.73 21.42 23.06
CA LEU A 102 20.61 20.46 22.44
C LEU A 102 21.92 21.19 22.27
N ALA A 103 22.98 20.66 22.87
CA ALA A 103 24.31 21.14 22.58
C ALA A 103 24.49 21.06 21.05
N PRO A 104 25.09 22.09 20.42
CA PRO A 104 25.34 22.04 18.99
C PRO A 104 26.08 20.74 18.66
N PRO A 105 25.70 20.07 17.56
CA PRO A 105 26.30 18.80 17.20
C PRO A 105 27.81 18.99 17.08
N ARG A 106 28.58 18.10 17.75
CA ARG A 106 30.05 18.14 17.74
C ARG A 106 30.64 17.91 16.34
N VAL A 107 29.84 17.31 15.46
CA VAL A 107 30.17 17.04 14.07
C VAL A 107 29.10 17.70 13.23
N VAL A 108 29.50 18.71 12.47
CA VAL A 108 28.66 19.33 11.45
C VAL A 108 29.15 18.79 10.12
N MET A 109 28.24 18.32 9.27
CA MET A 109 28.59 17.92 7.92
C MET A 109 28.99 19.19 7.16
N SER A 110 30.30 19.39 6.98
CA SER A 110 30.84 20.67 6.50
C SER A 110 30.47 20.96 5.06
N GLN A 111 30.32 19.91 4.24
CA GLN A 111 29.91 20.00 2.85
C GLN A 111 29.19 18.71 2.45
N PHE A 112 27.91 18.84 2.07
CA PHE A 112 27.13 17.77 1.46
C PHE A 112 26.78 18.23 0.06
N HIS A 113 27.15 17.43 -0.94
CA HIS A 113 26.89 17.73 -2.34
C HIS A 113 26.18 16.55 -2.98
N ILE A 114 25.07 16.83 -3.63
CA ILE A 114 24.28 15.84 -4.37
C ILE A 114 24.77 15.86 -5.81
N TYR A 115 25.21 14.70 -6.31
CA TYR A 115 25.68 14.57 -7.69
C TYR A 115 24.55 14.18 -8.64
N ASP A 116 24.63 14.69 -9.87
CA ASP A 116 23.70 14.34 -10.95
C ASP A 116 23.58 12.83 -11.15
N THR A 117 24.69 12.08 -11.01
CA THR A 117 24.69 10.62 -11.14
C THR A 117 23.81 9.94 -10.10
N GLU A 118 23.82 10.41 -8.86
CA GLU A 118 23.01 9.86 -7.77
C GLU A 118 21.52 10.14 -8.02
N VAL A 119 21.21 11.36 -8.44
CA VAL A 119 19.84 11.76 -8.80
C VAL A 119 19.33 10.94 -9.98
N PHE A 120 20.14 10.77 -11.03
CA PHE A 120 19.79 9.97 -12.20
C PHE A 120 19.56 8.49 -11.85
N GLU A 121 20.43 7.89 -11.03
CA GLU A 121 20.28 6.51 -10.57
C GLU A 121 18.99 6.33 -9.77
N LEU A 122 18.66 7.27 -8.89
CA LEU A 122 17.42 7.23 -8.12
C LEU A 122 16.18 7.34 -9.01
N LEU A 123 16.18 8.29 -9.95
CA LEU A 123 15.08 8.48 -10.90
C LEU A 123 14.89 7.25 -11.80
N SER A 124 15.99 6.66 -12.28
CA SER A 124 15.98 5.49 -13.18
C SER A 124 15.49 4.21 -12.51
N ASN A 125 15.57 4.14 -11.18
CA ASN A 125 15.15 2.99 -10.38
C ASN A 125 13.78 3.17 -9.71
N LEU A 126 13.02 4.21 -10.07
CA LEU A 126 11.68 4.42 -9.57
C LEU A 126 10.75 3.28 -9.99
N ASP A 127 9.98 2.77 -9.04
CA ASP A 127 8.96 1.76 -9.32
C ASP A 127 7.74 2.42 -9.98
N ALA A 128 7.57 2.21 -11.28
CA ALA A 128 6.50 2.81 -12.07
C ALA A 128 5.08 2.47 -11.54
N ALA A 129 4.93 1.37 -10.79
CA ALA A 129 3.65 0.93 -10.26
C ALA A 129 3.30 1.54 -8.88
N LYS A 130 4.23 2.23 -8.22
CA LYS A 130 4.08 2.75 -6.85
C LYS A 130 3.52 4.17 -6.73
N CYS A 131 2.86 4.70 -7.76
CA CYS A 131 2.25 6.04 -7.64
C CYS A 131 0.85 5.96 -7.04
N CYS A 132 0.68 6.58 -5.87
CA CYS A 132 -0.56 6.56 -5.07
C CYS A 132 -1.18 7.96 -4.90
N SER A 133 -0.61 9.02 -5.49
CA SER A 133 -1.12 10.39 -5.37
C SER A 133 -1.51 10.99 -6.73
N PRO A 134 -2.42 11.97 -6.78
CA PRO A 134 -2.82 12.67 -8.00
C PRO A 134 -1.73 13.62 -8.58
N GLY A 135 -0.48 13.48 -8.14
CA GLY A 135 0.66 14.28 -8.58
C GLY A 135 1.41 13.70 -9.78
N ILE A 136 2.71 14.02 -9.88
CA ILE A 136 3.59 13.52 -10.94
C ILE A 136 3.73 12.00 -10.80
N ILE A 137 3.38 11.27 -11.86
CA ILE A 137 3.52 9.82 -11.89
C ILE A 137 4.99 9.41 -12.01
N ASN A 138 5.42 8.37 -11.27
CA ASN A 138 6.79 7.82 -11.36
C ASN A 138 7.22 7.54 -12.82
N ARG A 139 6.26 7.17 -13.68
CA ARG A 139 6.53 6.97 -15.10
C ARG A 139 6.95 8.25 -15.83
N MET A 140 6.38 9.41 -15.50
CA MET A 140 6.83 10.69 -16.07
C MET A 140 8.24 11.04 -15.60
N LEU A 141 8.55 10.80 -14.33
CA LEU A 141 9.90 11.02 -13.79
C LEU A 141 10.94 10.12 -14.45
N LEU A 142 10.61 8.86 -14.72
CA LEU A 142 11.47 7.93 -15.45
C LEU A 142 11.79 8.42 -16.86
N GLU A 143 10.77 8.80 -17.63
CA GLU A 143 10.95 9.30 -19.02
C GLU A 143 11.70 10.64 -19.04
N ALA A 144 11.44 11.51 -18.06
CA ALA A 144 12.05 12.82 -17.96
C ALA A 144 13.44 12.79 -17.30
N ALA A 145 13.86 11.67 -16.70
CA ALA A 145 15.09 11.58 -15.89
C ALA A 145 16.32 12.20 -16.57
N PRO A 146 16.64 11.91 -17.84
CA PRO A 146 17.81 12.51 -18.50
C PRO A 146 17.75 14.05 -18.60
N SER A 147 16.55 14.62 -18.60
CA SER A 147 16.32 16.06 -18.77
C SER A 147 16.19 16.81 -17.44
N ILE A 148 15.73 16.15 -16.36
CA ILE A 148 15.46 16.80 -15.08
C ILE A 148 16.54 16.57 -14.03
N THR A 149 17.44 15.59 -14.21
CA THR A 149 18.48 15.24 -13.24
C THR A 149 19.30 16.44 -12.79
N SER A 150 19.87 17.21 -13.73
CA SER A 150 20.76 18.34 -13.40
C SER A 150 20.02 19.48 -12.71
N ILE A 151 18.78 19.72 -13.12
CA ILE A 151 17.90 20.75 -12.53
C ILE A 151 17.57 20.35 -11.08
N LEU A 152 17.21 19.09 -10.84
CA LEU A 152 16.91 18.58 -9.51
C LEU A 152 18.14 18.60 -8.60
N ALA A 153 19.29 18.15 -9.09
CA ALA A 153 20.54 18.22 -8.33
C ALA A 153 20.89 19.65 -7.94
N ALA A 154 20.73 20.61 -8.85
CA ALA A 154 20.94 22.03 -8.57
C ALA A 154 19.98 22.56 -7.49
N VAL A 155 18.67 22.27 -7.61
CA VAL A 155 17.66 22.71 -6.64
C VAL A 155 17.91 22.09 -5.25
N PHE A 156 18.28 20.81 -5.19
CA PHE A 156 18.56 20.16 -3.91
C PHE A 156 19.82 20.72 -3.25
N ASN A 157 20.90 20.91 -4.02
CA ASN A 157 22.11 21.54 -3.49
C ASN A 157 21.85 22.97 -3.01
N GLU A 158 21.07 23.75 -3.75
CA GLU A 158 20.70 25.11 -3.34
C GLU A 158 19.88 25.10 -2.05
N SER A 159 18.90 24.19 -1.93
CA SER A 159 18.09 24.06 -0.73
C SER A 159 18.93 23.67 0.49
N LEU A 160 19.94 22.81 0.31
CA LEU A 160 20.84 22.39 1.38
C LEU A 160 21.83 23.48 1.77
N ASN A 161 22.33 24.25 0.81
CA ASN A 161 23.27 25.35 1.07
C ASN A 161 22.59 26.54 1.77
N THR A 162 21.35 26.85 1.37
CA THR A 162 20.60 28.01 1.88
C THR A 162 19.74 27.69 3.10
N GLY A 163 19.39 26.40 3.30
CA GLY A 163 18.39 25.99 4.27
C GLY A 163 16.97 26.43 3.91
N ILE A 164 16.72 26.83 2.66
CA ILE A 164 15.45 27.36 2.17
C ILE A 164 14.90 26.41 1.11
N PHE A 165 13.65 26.02 1.25
CA PHE A 165 12.94 25.22 0.25
C PHE A 165 12.23 26.13 -0.76
N PRO A 166 12.08 25.70 -2.03
CA PRO A 166 11.31 26.45 -3.01
C PRO A 166 9.85 26.61 -2.56
N GLU A 167 9.28 27.79 -2.77
CA GLU A 167 7.86 28.05 -2.52
C GLU A 167 6.99 27.31 -3.54
N SER A 168 5.80 26.87 -3.09
CA SER A 168 4.85 26.03 -3.84
C SER A 168 3.99 26.82 -4.81
#